data_AF-M6WHV9-F1
#
_entry.id   AF-M6WHV9-F1
#
_cell.length_a   1.000
_cell.length_b   1.000
_cell.length_c   1.000
_cell.angle_alpha   90.00
_cell.angle_beta   90.00
_cell.angle_gamma   90.00
#
_symmetry.space_group_name_H-M   'P 1'
#
loop_
_entity.id
_entity.type
_entity.pdbx_description
1 polymer ?
#
loop_
_entity_poly.entity_id
_entity_poly.type
_entity_poly.pdbx_seq_one_letter_code
_entity_poly.pdbx_strand_id
1 'polypeptide(L)'
;MVKDFSRKNKTGRSDLDDCWEAVKSHNIASWSVSTLLFEMAVKIFKSPEVGKSLSGQKLSEFLQRLKLAVSTQSVMALNTGESFEKKIMQVNGLKEIFDWLTDNVSMASEIPQARLKGAAHGVLASGEYDKQSYFEKVGKEQTNTLNTPLNDTISLIIREKQGPVRNALGPKADSLIPLLDWEVKWNPLWELSPKDQIEIDLKRSQRDQIDIETGMITAEEARKLNPRYSNLEPLIAGSKF
;
A
#
# COMPACT_ATOMS: atom_id res chain seq x y z
N MET A 1 9.74 6.52 -8.37
CA MET A 1 10.84 5.83 -9.07
C MET A 1 10.65 6.13 -10.56
N VAL A 2 11.72 6.06 -11.35
CA VAL A 2 11.76 6.62 -12.71
C VAL A 2 12.00 5.49 -13.71
N LYS A 3 11.04 5.25 -14.59
CA LYS A 3 11.13 4.33 -15.74
C LYS A 3 11.82 5.00 -16.93
N ASP A 4 12.38 4.17 -17.81
CA ASP A 4 12.92 4.57 -19.10
C ASP A 4 13.90 5.73 -19.04
N PHE A 5 14.78 5.73 -18.03
CA PHE A 5 15.77 6.78 -17.87
C PHE A 5 16.75 6.80 -19.05
N SER A 6 16.61 7.80 -19.91
CA SER A 6 17.51 8.02 -21.03
C SER A 6 18.75 8.76 -20.54
N ARG A 7 19.89 8.06 -20.48
CA ARG A 7 21.19 8.69 -20.16
C ARG A 7 21.54 9.84 -21.11
N LYS A 8 21.12 9.75 -22.38
CA LYS A 8 21.36 10.77 -23.41
C LYS A 8 20.54 12.04 -23.14
N ASN A 9 19.26 11.88 -22.80
CA ASN A 9 18.35 13.00 -22.62
C ASN A 9 18.25 13.48 -21.17
N LYS A 10 18.83 12.72 -20.21
CA LYS A 10 18.72 12.92 -18.76
C LYS A 10 17.28 13.04 -18.27
N THR A 11 16.35 12.40 -18.97
CA THR A 11 14.93 12.36 -18.63
C THR A 11 14.51 10.94 -18.36
N GLY A 12 13.51 10.78 -17.51
CA GLY A 12 12.76 9.54 -17.37
C GLY A 12 11.34 9.83 -16.92
N ARG A 13 10.50 8.80 -16.97
CA ARG A 13 9.06 8.89 -16.66
C ARG A 13 8.80 8.44 -15.24
N SER A 14 7.88 9.09 -14.53
CA SER A 14 7.52 8.67 -13.17
C SER A 14 6.65 7.42 -13.21
N ASP A 15 6.86 6.47 -12.30
CA ASP A 15 5.93 5.34 -12.14
C ASP A 15 4.52 5.80 -11.73
N LEU A 16 4.42 6.96 -11.09
CA LEU A 16 3.14 7.54 -10.70
C LEU A 16 2.33 8.04 -11.90
N ASP A 17 2.98 8.29 -13.04
CA ASP A 17 2.28 8.72 -14.25
C ASP A 17 1.32 7.63 -14.75
N ASP A 18 1.61 6.36 -14.47
CA ASP A 18 0.79 5.22 -14.90
C ASP A 18 -0.55 5.17 -14.14
N CYS A 19 -0.59 5.61 -12.88
CA CYS A 19 -1.80 5.61 -12.06
C CYS A 19 -2.39 7.01 -11.82
N TRP A 20 -1.77 8.06 -12.36
CA TRP A 20 -2.13 9.46 -12.11
C TRP A 20 -3.60 9.78 -12.39
N GLU A 21 -4.09 9.38 -13.57
CA GLU A 21 -5.49 9.67 -13.97
C GLU A 21 -6.50 8.90 -13.11
N ALA A 22 -6.18 7.67 -12.69
CA ALA A 22 -7.02 6.90 -11.79
C ALA A 22 -7.11 7.56 -10.40
N VAL A 23 -5.96 7.97 -9.85
CA VAL A 23 -5.89 8.67 -8.55
C VAL A 23 -6.63 10.00 -8.61
N LYS A 24 -6.44 10.77 -9.68
CA LYS A 24 -7.14 12.04 -9.90
C LYS A 24 -8.64 11.86 -9.99
N SER A 25 -9.12 10.85 -10.72
CA SER A 25 -10.54 10.53 -10.83
C SER A 25 -11.15 10.20 -9.45
N HIS A 26 -10.45 9.39 -8.65
CA HIS A 26 -10.87 9.07 -7.28
C HIS A 26 -10.91 10.33 -6.38
N ASN A 27 -9.93 11.22 -6.50
CA ASN A 27 -9.89 12.47 -5.74
C ASN A 27 -11.08 13.38 -6.09
N ILE A 28 -11.37 13.56 -7.39
CA ILE A 28 -12.49 14.36 -7.87
C ILE A 28 -13.81 13.80 -7.34
N ALA A 29 -14.03 12.48 -7.44
CA ALA A 29 -15.22 11.83 -6.92
C ALA A 29 -15.38 12.04 -5.40
N SER A 30 -14.28 11.91 -4.63
CA SER A 30 -14.27 12.17 -3.19
C SER A 30 -14.71 13.59 -2.85
N TRP A 31 -14.21 14.58 -3.61
CA TRP A 31 -14.59 15.97 -3.47
C TRP A 31 -16.06 16.20 -3.83
N SER A 32 -16.53 15.65 -4.96
CA SER A 32 -17.91 15.79 -5.42
C SER A 32 -18.91 15.20 -4.43
N VAL A 33 -18.62 14.05 -3.83
CA VAL A 33 -19.47 13.45 -2.80
C VAL A 33 -19.52 14.30 -1.53
N SER A 34 -18.38 14.87 -1.11
CA SER A 34 -18.37 15.78 0.03
C SER A 34 -19.27 16.99 -0.19
N THR A 35 -19.22 17.61 -1.38
CA THR A 35 -20.12 18.69 -1.77
C THR A 35 -21.58 18.23 -1.79
N LEU A 36 -21.85 17.07 -2.39
CA LEU A 36 -23.20 16.50 -2.44
C LEU A 36 -23.79 16.30 -1.04
N LEU A 37 -22.99 15.83 -0.07
CA LEU A 37 -23.42 15.65 1.33
C LEU A 37 -23.87 16.97 1.97
N PHE A 38 -23.21 18.09 1.67
CA PHE A 38 -23.65 19.41 2.13
C PHE A 38 -24.97 19.85 1.46
N GLU A 39 -25.20 19.43 0.23
CA GLU A 39 -26.39 19.78 -0.55
C GLU A 39 -27.58 18.83 -0.30
N MET A 40 -27.36 17.63 0.25
CA MET A 40 -28.41 16.62 0.46
C MET A 40 -29.61 17.12 1.27
N ALA A 41 -29.41 18.11 2.14
CA ALA A 41 -30.46 18.68 2.97
C ALA A 41 -30.75 20.13 2.57
N VAL A 42 -31.60 20.31 1.56
CA VAL A 42 -32.08 21.64 1.19
C VAL A 42 -33.29 22.00 2.04
N LYS A 43 -33.22 23.14 2.71
CA LYS A 43 -34.32 23.72 3.48
C LYS A 43 -34.97 24.81 2.63
N ILE A 44 -36.24 24.61 2.29
CA ILE A 44 -37.00 25.51 1.43
C ILE A 44 -37.99 26.27 2.30
N PHE A 45 -37.81 27.58 2.40
CA PHE A 45 -38.78 28.49 3.00
C PHE A 45 -39.58 29.18 1.89
N LYS A 46 -40.91 29.05 1.94
CA LYS A 46 -41.83 29.72 1.01
C LYS A 46 -42.62 30.75 1.81
N SER A 47 -42.64 31.99 1.33
CA SER A 47 -43.46 33.07 1.89
C SER A 47 -43.93 34.00 0.76
N PRO A 48 -45.20 34.46 0.77
CA PRO A 48 -45.74 35.40 -0.22
C PRO A 48 -44.99 36.74 -0.27
N GLU A 49 -44.24 37.07 0.79
CA GLU A 49 -43.53 38.34 0.97
C GLU A 49 -42.16 38.36 0.26
N VAL A 50 -41.59 37.17 -0.02
CA VAL A 50 -40.31 37.04 -0.74
C VAL A 50 -40.47 37.54 -2.17
N GLY A 51 -39.70 38.56 -2.55
CA GLY A 51 -39.79 39.20 -3.86
C GLY A 51 -40.82 40.32 -3.96
N LYS A 52 -41.65 40.54 -2.93
CA LYS A 52 -42.51 41.73 -2.79
C LYS A 52 -41.91 42.72 -1.80
N SER A 53 -42.26 42.55 -0.52
CA SER A 53 -41.83 43.41 0.59
C SER A 53 -40.41 43.04 1.08
N LEU A 54 -40.03 41.76 0.96
CA LEU A 54 -38.67 41.27 1.17
C LEU A 54 -37.92 41.25 -0.16
N SER A 55 -37.25 42.36 -0.48
CA SER A 55 -36.42 42.52 -1.68
C SER A 55 -35.11 43.27 -1.38
N GLY A 56 -34.13 43.17 -2.29
CA GLY A 56 -32.84 43.84 -2.18
C GLY A 56 -32.10 43.55 -0.88
N GLN A 57 -31.65 44.60 -0.18
CA GLN A 57 -30.87 44.49 1.05
C GLN A 57 -31.66 43.84 2.20
N LYS A 58 -32.97 44.13 2.31
CA LYS A 58 -33.84 43.55 3.35
C LYS A 58 -33.96 42.03 3.20
N LEU A 59 -34.02 41.54 1.96
CA LEU A 59 -34.03 40.10 1.70
C LEU A 59 -32.71 39.45 2.13
N SER A 60 -31.57 40.08 1.84
CA SER A 60 -30.26 39.57 2.25
C SER A 60 -30.12 39.47 3.77
N GLU A 61 -30.52 40.51 4.51
CA GLU A 61 -30.51 40.50 5.97
C GLU A 61 -31.46 39.45 6.55
N PHE A 62 -32.64 39.31 5.98
CA PHE A 62 -33.60 38.28 6.37
C PHE A 62 -33.03 36.88 6.15
N LEU A 63 -32.45 36.59 4.98
CA LEU A 63 -31.85 35.30 4.68
C LEU A 63 -30.67 34.95 5.60
N GLN A 64 -29.85 35.93 5.99
CA GLN A 64 -28.77 35.72 6.95
C GLN A 64 -29.31 35.34 8.34
N ARG A 65 -30.35 36.05 8.82
CA ARG A 65 -31.01 35.72 10.09
C ARG A 65 -31.71 34.37 10.04
N LEU A 66 -32.39 34.08 8.93
CA LEU A 66 -33.05 32.81 8.70
C LEU A 66 -32.04 31.66 8.71
N LYS A 67 -30.89 31.82 8.05
CA LYS A 67 -29.79 30.83 8.06
C LYS A 67 -29.32 30.52 9.48
N LEU A 68 -29.18 31.54 10.33
CA LEU A 68 -28.78 31.38 11.73
C LEU A 68 -29.86 30.70 12.58
N ALA A 69 -31.12 31.11 12.43
CA ALA A 69 -32.24 30.51 13.17
C ALA A 69 -32.45 29.03 12.79
N VAL A 70 -32.22 28.71 11.52
CA VAL A 70 -32.37 27.37 10.96
C VAL A 70 -31.20 26.43 11.31
N SER A 71 -30.03 26.97 11.63
CA SER A 71 -28.85 26.16 12.00
C SER A 71 -28.84 25.73 13.46
N THR A 72 -29.54 26.45 14.36
CA THR A 72 -29.54 26.21 15.81
C THR A 72 -30.78 25.48 16.35
N GLN A 73 -31.64 24.99 15.44
CA GLN A 73 -32.96 24.37 15.65
C GLN A 73 -33.38 24.06 17.10
N SER A 74 -34.34 24.84 17.62
CA SER A 74 -35.16 24.43 18.78
C SER A 74 -36.66 24.76 18.65
N VAL A 75 -37.09 25.90 18.09
CA VAL A 75 -38.50 26.20 17.75
C VAL A 75 -38.58 27.19 16.58
N MET A 76 -39.57 27.07 15.69
CA MET A 76 -39.83 28.01 14.58
C MET A 76 -41.30 28.41 14.54
N ALA A 77 -41.59 29.71 14.48
CA ALA A 77 -42.93 30.25 14.28
C ALA A 77 -43.10 30.68 12.82
N LEU A 78 -44.24 30.35 12.21
CA LEU A 78 -44.57 30.65 10.82
C LEU A 78 -45.93 31.34 10.77
N ASN A 79 -46.10 32.31 9.86
CA ASN A 79 -47.39 32.96 9.65
C ASN A 79 -48.31 32.10 8.73
N THR A 80 -49.61 32.38 8.76
CA THR A 80 -50.60 31.81 7.83
C THR A 80 -50.19 32.07 6.38
N GLY A 81 -50.00 31.00 5.59
CA GLY A 81 -49.56 31.07 4.19
C GLY A 81 -48.05 30.91 3.98
N GLU A 82 -47.25 30.80 5.05
CA GLU A 82 -45.83 30.45 4.98
C GLU A 82 -45.62 28.95 5.17
N SER A 83 -44.60 28.39 4.53
CA SER A 83 -44.25 26.97 4.68
C SER A 83 -42.75 26.78 4.76
N PHE A 84 -42.33 25.86 5.62
CA PHE A 84 -40.94 25.43 5.71
C PHE A 84 -40.85 23.94 5.44
N GLU A 85 -40.17 23.57 4.37
CA GLU A 85 -39.99 22.19 3.93
C GLU A 85 -38.52 21.81 3.97
N LYS A 86 -38.19 20.67 4.56
CA LYS A 86 -36.86 20.06 4.41
C LYS A 86 -36.94 18.99 3.33
N LYS A 87 -36.32 19.23 2.17
CA LYS A 87 -36.13 18.19 1.16
C LYS A 87 -34.82 17.47 1.43
N ILE A 88 -34.93 16.16 1.65
CA ILE A 88 -33.77 15.28 1.79
C ILE A 88 -33.63 14.53 0.47
N MET A 89 -32.53 14.77 -0.24
CA MET A 89 -32.19 13.97 -1.42
C MET A 89 -31.57 12.66 -0.96
N GLN A 90 -32.09 11.54 -1.47
CA GLN A 90 -31.48 10.23 -1.25
C GLN A 90 -30.45 9.99 -2.34
N VAL A 91 -29.23 9.64 -1.93
CA VAL A 91 -28.16 9.28 -2.86
C VAL A 91 -27.90 7.79 -2.73
N ASN A 92 -28.06 7.07 -3.84
CA ASN A 92 -27.83 5.63 -3.93
C ASN A 92 -26.64 5.36 -4.84
N GLY A 93 -26.00 4.19 -4.71
CA GLY A 93 -24.95 3.77 -5.64
C GLY A 93 -23.55 4.34 -5.37
N LEU A 94 -23.38 5.15 -4.31
CA LEU A 94 -22.08 5.77 -4.02
C LEU A 94 -21.00 4.71 -3.72
N LYS A 95 -21.37 3.67 -2.98
CA LYS A 95 -20.43 2.62 -2.59
C LYS A 95 -19.84 1.92 -3.81
N GLU A 96 -20.67 1.55 -4.76
CA GLU A 96 -20.32 0.85 -5.99
C GLU A 96 -19.39 1.70 -6.86
N ILE A 97 -19.66 3.02 -6.94
CA ILE A 97 -18.80 3.96 -7.66
C ILE A 97 -17.42 4.05 -7.00
N PHE A 98 -17.36 4.18 -5.67
CA PHE A 98 -16.07 4.26 -4.96
C PHE A 98 -15.29 2.95 -4.99
N ASP A 99 -15.98 1.80 -4.92
CA ASP A 99 -15.34 0.50 -5.08
C ASP A 99 -14.72 0.38 -6.47
N TRP A 100 -15.45 0.73 -7.54
CA TRP A 100 -14.92 0.75 -8.90
C TRP A 100 -13.75 1.71 -9.08
N LEU A 101 -13.84 2.92 -8.51
CA LEU A 101 -12.73 3.89 -8.55
C LEU A 101 -11.49 3.34 -7.84
N THR A 102 -11.67 2.67 -6.70
CA THR A 102 -10.57 2.05 -5.95
C THR A 102 -9.96 0.88 -6.71
N ASP A 103 -10.79 0.08 -7.39
CA ASP A 103 -10.34 -1.01 -8.27
C ASP A 103 -9.52 -0.47 -9.45
N ASN A 104 -9.95 0.65 -10.04
CA ASN A 104 -9.21 1.28 -11.13
C ASN A 104 -7.83 1.78 -10.66
N VAL A 105 -7.74 2.35 -9.45
CA VAL A 105 -6.44 2.72 -8.84
C VAL A 105 -5.59 1.46 -8.57
N SER A 106 -6.19 0.38 -8.07
CA SER A 106 -5.51 -0.90 -7.83
C SER A 106 -4.93 -1.49 -9.12
N MET A 107 -5.72 -1.50 -10.20
CA MET A 107 -5.31 -1.99 -11.50
C MET A 107 -4.19 -1.13 -12.10
N ALA A 108 -4.33 0.21 -12.08
CA ALA A 108 -3.35 1.11 -12.69
C ALA A 108 -2.03 1.17 -11.90
N SER A 109 -2.08 1.02 -10.57
CA SER A 109 -0.87 0.97 -9.73
C SER A 109 -0.25 -0.43 -9.64
N GLU A 110 -0.98 -1.46 -10.07
CA GLU A 110 -0.65 -2.88 -9.84
C GLU A 110 -0.37 -3.19 -8.35
N ILE A 111 -1.05 -2.46 -7.45
CA ILE A 111 -1.03 -2.71 -6.00
C ILE A 111 -2.38 -3.33 -5.65
N PRO A 112 -2.43 -4.50 -4.99
CA PRO A 112 -3.68 -5.13 -4.60
C PRO A 112 -4.55 -4.22 -3.74
N GLN A 113 -5.86 -4.26 -3.97
CA GLN A 113 -6.83 -3.39 -3.29
C GLN A 113 -6.74 -3.50 -1.75
N ALA A 114 -6.52 -4.70 -1.22
CA ALA A 114 -6.35 -4.93 0.22
C ALA A 114 -5.11 -4.22 0.81
N ARG A 115 -4.03 -4.11 0.02
CA ARG A 115 -2.84 -3.35 0.40
C ARG A 115 -3.09 -1.85 0.30
N LEU A 116 -3.73 -1.37 -0.77
CA LEU A 116 -4.09 0.05 -0.94
C LEU A 116 -5.01 0.57 0.17
N LYS A 117 -6.03 -0.21 0.54
CA LYS A 117 -7.01 0.15 1.57
C LYS A 117 -6.46 0.02 2.99
N GLY A 118 -5.30 -0.62 3.18
CA GLY A 118 -4.76 -0.93 4.51
C GLY A 118 -5.64 -1.89 5.33
N ALA A 119 -6.59 -2.59 4.68
CA ALA A 119 -7.57 -3.45 5.32
C ALA A 119 -7.65 -4.79 4.58
N ALA A 120 -7.66 -5.90 5.33
CA ALA A 120 -7.92 -7.21 4.77
C ALA A 120 -9.38 -7.28 4.27
N HIS A 121 -9.60 -7.22 2.96
CA HIS A 121 -10.91 -7.55 2.39
C HIS A 121 -11.15 -9.06 2.53
N GLY A 122 -12.33 -9.40 3.04
CA GLY A 122 -12.67 -10.72 3.57
C GLY A 122 -12.82 -11.80 2.51
N VAL A 123 -11.70 -12.36 2.04
CA VAL A 123 -11.55 -13.76 1.65
C VAL A 123 -10.09 -14.12 1.95
N LEU A 124 -9.85 -14.86 3.04
CA LEU A 124 -8.50 -15.18 3.53
C LEU A 124 -7.60 -15.83 2.46
N ALA A 125 -8.18 -16.62 1.54
CA ALA A 125 -7.43 -17.33 0.51
C ALA A 125 -7.01 -16.46 -0.69
N SER A 126 -7.89 -15.58 -1.21
CA SER A 126 -7.54 -14.67 -2.31
C SER A 126 -6.50 -13.63 -1.87
N GLY A 127 -6.65 -13.13 -0.63
CA GLY A 127 -5.74 -12.15 -0.08
C GLY A 127 -4.30 -12.64 0.09
N GLU A 128 -4.06 -13.95 0.19
CA GLU A 128 -2.70 -14.48 0.33
C GLU A 128 -1.98 -14.61 -1.01
N TYR A 129 -2.69 -15.08 -2.04
CA TYR A 129 -2.15 -15.12 -3.41
C TYR A 129 -1.84 -13.72 -3.94
N ASP A 130 -2.74 -12.76 -3.73
CA ASP A 130 -2.55 -11.36 -4.15
C ASP A 130 -1.35 -10.71 -3.44
N LYS A 131 -1.14 -11.01 -2.15
CA LYS A 131 0.05 -10.57 -1.40
C LYS A 131 1.32 -11.19 -1.97
N GLN A 132 1.33 -12.49 -2.22
CA GLN A 132 2.49 -13.19 -2.74
C GLN A 132 2.88 -12.63 -4.11
N SER A 133 1.91 -12.53 -5.04
CA SER A 133 2.15 -11.97 -6.37
C SER A 133 2.67 -10.53 -6.30
N TYR A 134 2.16 -9.71 -5.38
CA TYR A 134 2.65 -8.35 -5.16
C TYR A 134 4.09 -8.33 -4.66
N PHE A 135 4.44 -9.16 -3.67
CA PHE A 135 5.82 -9.25 -3.17
C PHE A 135 6.79 -9.82 -4.19
N GLU A 136 6.37 -10.78 -5.02
CA GLU A 136 7.18 -11.25 -6.14
C GLU A 136 7.46 -10.13 -7.15
N LYS A 137 6.46 -9.27 -7.44
CA LYS A 137 6.66 -8.08 -8.26
C LYS A 137 7.68 -7.13 -7.62
N VAL A 138 7.52 -6.80 -6.34
CA VAL A 138 8.44 -5.91 -5.61
C VAL A 138 9.87 -6.48 -5.60
N GLY A 139 10.02 -7.79 -5.38
CA GLY A 139 11.33 -8.46 -5.42
C GLY A 139 11.99 -8.40 -6.80
N LYS A 140 11.20 -8.51 -7.88
CA LYS A 140 11.68 -8.30 -9.25
C LYS A 140 12.11 -6.85 -9.47
N GLU A 141 11.35 -5.86 -9.00
CA GLU A 141 11.74 -4.44 -9.11
C GLU A 141 13.02 -4.13 -8.33
N GLN A 142 13.16 -4.65 -7.11
CA GLN A 142 14.39 -4.57 -6.32
C GLN A 142 15.59 -5.10 -7.11
N THR A 143 15.43 -6.27 -7.73
CA THR A 143 16.53 -6.96 -8.41
C THR A 143 16.85 -6.36 -9.78
N ASN A 144 15.83 -6.02 -10.57
CA ASN A 144 16.00 -5.60 -11.96
C ASN A 144 16.21 -4.08 -12.10
N THR A 145 15.59 -3.30 -11.22
CA THR A 145 15.56 -1.85 -11.33
C THR A 145 16.46 -1.19 -10.29
N LEU A 146 16.45 -1.65 -9.03
CA LEU A 146 17.18 -0.98 -7.94
C LEU A 146 18.62 -1.47 -7.76
N ASN A 147 18.93 -2.73 -8.09
CA ASN A 147 20.30 -3.25 -7.93
C ASN A 147 21.34 -2.41 -8.68
N THR A 148 21.09 -2.06 -9.94
CA THR A 148 22.04 -1.28 -10.75
C THR A 148 22.35 0.10 -10.15
N PRO A 149 21.36 0.99 -9.91
CA PRO A 149 21.63 2.29 -9.32
C PRO A 149 22.18 2.20 -7.89
N LEU A 150 21.81 1.17 -7.13
CA LEU A 150 22.37 0.94 -5.80
C LEU A 150 23.84 0.54 -5.87
N ASN A 151 24.21 -0.38 -6.76
CA ASN A 151 25.61 -0.76 -7.00
C ASN A 151 26.43 0.41 -7.55
N ASP A 152 25.88 1.20 -8.47
CA ASP A 152 26.53 2.43 -8.94
C ASP A 152 26.79 3.39 -7.76
N THR A 153 25.81 3.57 -6.89
CA THR A 153 25.92 4.43 -5.70
C THR A 153 26.96 3.90 -4.71
N ILE A 154 26.93 2.60 -4.40
CA ILE A 154 27.92 1.94 -3.54
C ILE A 154 29.32 2.09 -4.13
N SER A 155 29.48 1.90 -5.44
CA SER A 155 30.77 2.07 -6.11
C SER A 155 31.33 3.50 -5.97
N LEU A 156 30.46 4.50 -6.02
CA LEU A 156 30.84 5.91 -5.84
C LEU A 156 31.25 6.17 -4.39
N ILE A 157 30.52 5.63 -3.42
CA ILE A 157 30.85 5.74 -1.98
C ILE A 157 32.20 5.08 -1.69
N ILE A 158 32.46 3.89 -2.23
CA ILE A 158 33.74 3.19 -2.05
C ILE A 158 34.92 3.98 -2.64
N ARG A 159 34.70 4.63 -3.79
CA ARG A 159 35.74 5.42 -4.51
C ARG A 159 35.91 6.84 -3.98
N GLU A 160 35.08 7.26 -3.04
CA GLU A 160 35.12 8.60 -2.47
C GLU A 160 36.48 8.87 -1.79
N LYS A 161 37.09 10.02 -2.11
CA LYS A 161 38.43 10.38 -1.62
C LYS A 161 38.49 10.67 -0.12
N GLN A 162 37.38 11.11 0.47
CA GLN A 162 37.25 11.39 1.91
C GLN A 162 36.19 10.48 2.57
N GLY A 163 35.89 9.35 1.94
CA GLY A 163 34.84 8.45 2.38
C GLY A 163 35.24 7.55 3.54
N PRO A 164 34.25 7.01 4.30
CA PRO A 164 34.48 6.13 5.45
C PRO A 164 35.24 4.85 5.06
N VAL A 165 35.01 4.30 3.87
CA VAL A 165 35.68 3.09 3.38
C VAL A 165 37.18 3.33 3.17
N ARG A 166 37.54 4.44 2.52
CA ARG A 166 38.95 4.82 2.31
C ARG A 166 39.64 5.12 3.64
N ASN A 167 38.97 5.80 4.57
CA ASN A 167 39.49 6.05 5.91
C ASN A 167 39.76 4.75 6.69
N ALA A 168 38.87 3.75 6.56
CA ALA A 168 39.05 2.44 7.18
C ALA A 168 40.21 1.62 6.57
N LEU A 169 40.42 1.72 5.26
CA LEU A 169 41.51 1.03 4.55
C LEU A 169 42.87 1.74 4.67
N GLY A 170 42.87 3.02 5.03
CA GLY A 170 44.07 3.81 5.30
C GLY A 170 45.03 3.86 4.10
N PRO A 171 46.36 3.78 4.33
CA PRO A 171 47.36 3.90 3.27
C PRO A 171 47.27 2.83 2.16
N LYS A 172 46.57 1.71 2.41
CA LYS A 172 46.37 0.62 1.44
C LYS A 172 45.13 0.81 0.56
N ALA A 173 44.38 1.90 0.77
CA ALA A 173 43.13 2.13 0.05
C ALA A 173 43.31 2.11 -1.48
N ASP A 174 44.38 2.70 -2.00
CA ASP A 174 44.61 2.78 -3.46
C ASP A 174 44.86 1.42 -4.11
N SER A 175 45.40 0.44 -3.38
CA SER A 175 45.61 -0.92 -3.88
C SER A 175 44.44 -1.87 -3.60
N LEU A 176 43.66 -1.63 -2.53
CA LEU A 176 42.57 -2.51 -2.12
C LEU A 176 41.21 -2.13 -2.70
N ILE A 177 40.91 -0.84 -2.91
CA ILE A 177 39.64 -0.38 -3.47
C ILE A 177 39.31 -1.06 -4.82
N PRO A 178 40.26 -1.21 -5.77
CA PRO A 178 39.98 -1.88 -7.05
C PRO A 178 39.67 -3.38 -6.91
N LEU A 179 40.02 -4.00 -5.78
CA LEU A 179 39.86 -5.43 -5.52
C LEU A 179 38.60 -5.74 -4.68
N LEU A 180 37.91 -4.72 -4.19
CA LEU A 180 36.69 -4.91 -3.42
C LEU A 180 35.56 -5.38 -4.34
N ASP A 181 34.97 -6.50 -3.97
CA ASP A 181 33.72 -6.99 -4.51
C ASP A 181 32.64 -6.91 -3.42
N TRP A 182 31.40 -6.65 -3.82
CA TRP A 182 30.28 -6.53 -2.89
C TRP A 182 29.00 -7.10 -3.50
N GLU A 183 28.17 -7.67 -2.63
CA GLU A 183 26.88 -8.23 -2.99
C GLU A 183 25.78 -7.54 -2.19
N VAL A 184 24.71 -7.16 -2.88
CA VAL A 184 23.53 -6.57 -2.26
C VAL A 184 22.53 -7.69 -2.01
N LYS A 185 22.23 -7.94 -0.74
CA LYS A 185 21.19 -8.90 -0.34
C LYS A 185 19.96 -8.15 0.15
N TRP A 186 18.83 -8.41 -0.49
CA TRP A 186 17.54 -7.86 -0.09
C TRP A 186 16.98 -8.65 1.09
N ASN A 187 16.37 -7.93 2.03
CA ASN A 187 15.62 -8.56 3.12
C ASN A 187 14.40 -9.30 2.54
N PRO A 188 14.01 -10.43 3.12
CA PRO A 188 12.81 -11.14 2.70
C PRO A 188 11.58 -10.23 2.82
N LEU A 189 10.77 -10.18 1.76
CA LEU A 189 9.57 -9.34 1.71
C LEU A 189 8.37 -9.98 2.43
N TRP A 190 8.47 -11.27 2.71
CA TRP A 190 7.47 -12.04 3.42
C TRP A 190 8.16 -13.09 4.27
N GLU A 191 7.55 -13.38 5.41
CA GLU A 191 7.95 -14.46 6.30
C GLU A 191 6.81 -15.46 6.36
N LEU A 192 7.16 -16.74 6.38
CA LEU A 192 6.18 -17.80 6.64
C LEU A 192 5.59 -17.59 8.03
N SER A 193 4.27 -17.72 8.14
CA SER A 193 3.68 -17.72 9.47
C SER A 193 4.20 -18.93 10.27
N PRO A 194 4.25 -18.86 11.60
CA PRO A 194 4.64 -20.02 12.42
C PRO A 194 3.81 -21.27 12.12
N LYS A 195 2.55 -21.10 11.74
CA LYS A 195 1.66 -22.22 11.37
C LYS A 195 2.07 -22.86 10.05
N ASP A 196 2.33 -22.05 9.03
CA ASP A 196 2.76 -22.55 7.71
C ASP A 196 4.13 -23.23 7.81
N GLN A 197 5.02 -22.69 8.64
CA GLN A 197 6.32 -23.30 8.91
C GLN A 197 6.17 -24.69 9.55
N ILE A 198 5.26 -24.85 10.52
CA ILE A 198 4.96 -26.14 11.16
C ILE A 198 4.39 -27.12 10.13
N GLU A 199 3.47 -26.69 9.27
CA GLU A 199 2.90 -27.55 8.24
C GLU A 199 3.93 -27.98 7.19
N ILE A 200 4.79 -27.06 6.75
CA ILE A 200 5.89 -27.36 5.83
C ILE A 200 6.84 -28.39 6.46
N ASP A 201 7.19 -28.21 7.73
CA ASP A 201 8.07 -29.14 8.42
C ASP A 201 7.43 -30.51 8.63
N LEU A 202 6.12 -30.57 8.90
CA LEU A 202 5.38 -31.83 8.96
C LEU A 202 5.41 -32.55 7.61
N LYS A 203 5.13 -31.84 6.51
CA LYS A 203 5.18 -32.39 5.14
C LYS A 203 6.59 -32.88 4.78
N ARG A 204 7.62 -32.14 5.17
CA ARG A 204 9.03 -32.58 5.01
C ARG A 204 9.30 -33.85 5.79
N SER A 205 8.87 -33.93 7.05
CA SER A 205 9.04 -35.13 7.88
C SER A 205 8.31 -36.35 7.30
N GLN A 206 7.11 -36.16 6.75
CA GLN A 206 6.36 -37.24 6.09
C GLN A 206 7.05 -37.72 4.81
N ARG A 207 7.56 -36.79 3.99
CA ARG A 207 8.38 -37.13 2.83
C ARG A 207 9.62 -37.93 3.24
N ASP A 208 10.37 -37.45 4.23
CA ASP A 208 11.58 -38.12 4.68
C ASP A 208 11.27 -39.52 5.24
N GLN A 209 10.13 -39.71 5.92
CA GLN A 209 9.66 -41.03 6.34
C GLN A 209 9.42 -41.95 5.14
N ILE A 210 8.74 -41.49 4.09
CA ILE A 210 8.48 -42.27 2.88
C ILE A 210 9.80 -42.61 2.16
N ASP A 211 10.72 -41.66 2.06
CA ASP A 211 12.01 -41.87 1.38
C ASP A 211 12.88 -42.90 2.13
N ILE A 212 12.80 -42.93 3.47
CA ILE A 212 13.46 -43.95 4.31
C ILE A 212 12.78 -45.32 4.16
N GLU A 213 11.45 -45.38 4.23
CA GLU A 213 10.69 -46.63 4.10
C GLU A 213 10.86 -47.27 2.71
N THR A 214 10.98 -46.45 1.66
CA THR A 214 11.22 -46.91 0.28
C THR A 214 12.70 -47.18 -0.01
N GLY A 215 13.60 -46.88 0.92
CA GLY A 215 15.04 -47.10 0.77
C GLY A 215 15.74 -46.15 -0.19
N MET A 216 15.11 -45.03 -0.57
CA MET A 216 15.73 -43.99 -1.40
C MET A 216 16.82 -43.21 -0.66
N ILE A 217 16.65 -42.99 0.64
CA ILE A 217 17.64 -42.34 1.50
C ILE A 217 17.76 -43.09 2.83
N THR A 218 18.94 -43.01 3.45
CA THR A 218 19.12 -43.51 4.82
C THR A 218 18.68 -42.48 5.86
N ALA A 219 18.36 -42.93 7.08
CA ALA A 219 17.98 -42.05 8.18
C ALA A 219 19.10 -41.04 8.55
N GLU A 220 20.36 -41.39 8.35
CA GLU A 220 21.50 -40.49 8.59
C GLU A 220 21.60 -39.39 7.52
N GLU A 221 21.35 -39.73 6.26
CA GLU A 221 21.34 -38.75 5.16
C GLU A 221 20.16 -37.79 5.30
N ALA A 222 18.97 -38.30 5.64
CA ALA A 222 17.80 -37.47 5.93
C ALA A 222 18.07 -36.48 7.07
N ARG A 223 18.77 -36.90 8.13
CA ARG A 223 19.16 -36.03 9.25
C ARG A 223 20.10 -34.90 8.82
N LYS A 224 21.10 -35.18 7.98
CA LYS A 224 22.04 -34.17 7.48
C LYS A 224 21.38 -33.14 6.57
N LEU A 225 20.38 -33.57 5.79
CA LEU A 225 19.64 -32.71 4.88
C LEU A 225 18.57 -31.86 5.59
N ASN A 226 18.22 -32.20 6.84
CA ASN A 226 17.19 -31.49 7.57
C ASN A 226 17.72 -30.14 8.12
N PRO A 227 17.11 -29.00 7.72
CA PRO A 227 17.54 -27.66 8.17
C PRO A 227 17.50 -27.48 9.69
N ARG A 228 16.70 -28.28 10.42
CA ARG A 228 16.64 -28.24 11.89
C ARG A 228 17.91 -28.77 12.55
N TYR A 229 18.66 -29.61 11.85
CA TYR A 229 19.85 -30.29 12.38
C TYR A 229 21.14 -29.92 11.64
N SER A 230 21.09 -29.08 10.60
CA SER A 230 22.25 -28.67 9.79
C SER A 230 23.33 -27.96 10.59
N ASN A 231 22.97 -27.37 11.73
CA ASN A 231 23.88 -26.60 12.60
C ASN A 231 24.30 -27.39 13.85
N LEU A 232 23.86 -28.64 13.99
CA LEU A 232 24.24 -29.49 15.11
C LEU A 232 25.41 -30.36 14.68
N GLU A 233 26.52 -30.30 15.42
CA GLU A 233 27.66 -31.19 15.19
C GLU A 233 27.21 -32.66 15.15
N PRO A 234 27.78 -33.49 14.27
CA PRO A 234 27.45 -34.90 14.24
C PRO A 234 27.75 -35.49 15.62
N LEU A 235 26.77 -36.18 16.21
CA LEU A 235 26.95 -36.93 17.45
C LEU A 235 28.11 -37.90 17.24
N ILE A 236 29.25 -37.61 17.88
CA ILE A 236 30.34 -38.57 18.00
C ILE A 236 29.84 -39.66 18.93
N ALA A 237 29.31 -40.74 18.35
CA ALA A 237 28.97 -41.95 19.08
C ALA A 237 30.28 -42.56 19.61
N GLY A 238 30.69 -42.14 20.81
CA GLY A 238 31.93 -42.61 21.41
C GLY A 238 32.49 -41.82 22.60
N SER A 239 31.95 -40.66 23.00
CA SER A 239 32.43 -40.01 24.23
C SER A 239 31.88 -40.73 25.46
N LYS A 240 32.62 -41.73 25.93
CA LYS A 240 32.48 -42.24 27.30
C LYS A 240 32.77 -41.09 28.27
N PHE A 241 31.91 -40.97 29.28
CA PHE A 241 32.22 -40.27 30.53
C PHE A 241 33.49 -40.87 31.17
#